data_AF-A0A2T7BPQ1-F1
#
_entry.id   AF-A0A2T7BPQ1-F1
#
_cell.length_a   1.000
_cell.length_b   1.000
_cell.length_c   1.000
_cell.angle_alpha   90.00
_cell.angle_beta   90.00
_cell.angle_gamma   90.00
#
_symmetry.space_group_name_H-M   'P 1'
#
loop_
_entity.id
_entity.type
_entity.pdbx_description
1 polymer ?
#
loop_
_entity_poly.entity_id
_entity_poly.type
_entity_poly.pdbx_seq_one_letter_code
_entity_poly.pdbx_strand_id
1 'polypeptide(L)'
;MQHYPDVDTYIASYPTATRRLLEQMRTTIRKAAPQAEEVISYGMPAYSLGTKLVYFGGHQQHIGFYPTASGIREFEQELSRYKFSKGAVQFPLDKPLPLALITRIVKMRLKKVTEQQALPTAAAPSPFATLAAPAQRALLSHHIKTLKQLAKHSEAEILAFHGVGPGSIPSMRKLLADAGLHFKA
;
A
#
# COMPACT_ATOMS: atom_id res chain seq x y z
N MET A 1 22.26 13.40 5.13
CA MET A 1 21.55 13.38 3.83
C MET A 1 21.48 14.81 3.33
N GLN A 2 21.67 15.03 2.04
CA GLN A 2 21.55 16.36 1.45
C GLN A 2 20.09 16.82 1.54
N HIS A 3 19.89 18.07 1.97
CA HIS A 3 18.57 18.67 2.09
C HIS A 3 18.24 19.41 0.79
N TYR A 4 17.08 19.12 0.23
CA TYR A 4 16.56 19.80 -0.95
C TYR A 4 15.21 20.42 -0.60
N PRO A 5 14.98 21.71 -0.92
CA PRO A 5 13.72 22.38 -0.61
C PRO A 5 12.56 21.82 -1.45
N ASP A 6 12.83 21.39 -2.68
CA ASP A 6 11.84 20.87 -3.62
C ASP A 6 12.49 19.93 -4.67
N VAL A 7 11.64 19.32 -5.51
CA VAL A 7 12.05 18.38 -6.57
C VAL A 7 12.79 19.09 -7.70
N ASP A 8 12.47 20.33 -7.99
CA ASP A 8 13.15 21.11 -9.04
C ASP A 8 14.63 21.33 -8.69
N THR A 9 14.90 21.75 -7.46
CA THR A 9 16.25 21.93 -6.91
C THR A 9 17.00 20.60 -6.83
N TYR A 10 16.30 19.52 -6.45
CA TYR A 10 16.86 18.17 -6.48
C TYR A 10 17.35 17.80 -7.88
N ILE A 11 16.48 17.92 -8.89
CA ILE A 11 16.82 17.56 -10.27
C ILE A 11 17.95 18.46 -10.78
N ALA A 12 17.87 19.77 -10.56
CA ALA A 12 18.87 20.74 -11.03
C ALA A 12 20.29 20.43 -10.53
N SER A 13 20.44 19.73 -9.41
CA SER A 13 21.74 19.34 -8.84
C SER A 13 22.48 18.23 -9.61
N TYR A 14 21.84 17.58 -10.58
CA TYR A 14 22.43 16.49 -11.36
C TYR A 14 22.98 16.96 -12.72
N PRO A 15 23.93 16.20 -13.33
CA PRO A 15 24.36 16.43 -14.70
C PRO A 15 23.20 16.34 -15.71
N THR A 16 23.31 17.05 -16.84
CA THR A 16 22.25 17.14 -17.88
C THR A 16 21.69 15.79 -18.32
N ALA A 17 22.54 14.77 -18.50
CA ALA A 17 22.11 13.43 -18.91
C ALA A 17 21.16 12.79 -17.88
N THR A 18 21.50 12.88 -16.59
CA THR A 18 20.68 12.35 -15.49
C THR A 18 19.43 13.20 -15.27
N ARG A 19 19.53 14.53 -15.38
CA ARG A 19 18.37 15.46 -15.29
C ARG A 19 17.27 15.09 -16.25
N ARG A 20 17.61 14.86 -17.52
CA ARG A 20 16.65 14.47 -18.55
C ARG A 20 15.86 13.21 -18.18
N LEU A 21 16.52 12.20 -17.61
CA LEU A 21 15.86 10.96 -17.20
C LEU A 21 15.03 11.15 -15.91
N LEU A 22 15.51 11.97 -14.96
CA LEU A 22 14.73 12.34 -13.77
C LEU A 22 13.45 13.09 -14.12
N GLU A 23 13.53 14.03 -15.08
CA GLU A 23 12.37 14.76 -15.59
C GLU A 23 11.38 13.82 -16.29
N GLN A 24 11.87 12.90 -17.13
CA GLN A 24 11.02 11.87 -17.75
C GLN A 24 10.30 11.00 -16.70
N MET A 25 11.02 10.59 -15.65
CA MET A 25 10.44 9.85 -14.52
C MET A 25 9.37 10.68 -13.82
N ARG A 26 9.68 11.93 -13.45
CA ARG A 26 8.75 12.88 -12.80
C ARG A 26 7.48 13.07 -13.62
N THR A 27 7.61 13.39 -14.90
CA THR A 27 6.47 13.57 -15.82
C THR A 27 5.64 12.29 -15.94
N THR A 28 6.28 11.13 -16.02
CA THR A 28 5.58 9.84 -16.11
C THR A 28 4.77 9.56 -14.85
N ILE A 29 5.34 9.80 -13.67
CA ILE A 29 4.64 9.59 -12.41
C ILE A 29 3.46 10.58 -12.26
N ARG A 30 3.67 11.88 -12.54
CA ARG A 30 2.59 12.90 -12.47
C ARG A 30 1.42 12.57 -13.40
N LYS A 31 1.70 12.07 -14.61
CA LYS A 31 0.64 11.63 -15.54
C LYS A 31 -0.09 10.39 -15.04
N ALA A 32 0.62 9.46 -14.42
CA ALA A 32 0.05 8.20 -13.94
C ALA A 32 -0.74 8.34 -12.63
N ALA A 33 -0.40 9.32 -11.78
CA ALA A 33 -1.05 9.61 -10.51
C ALA A 33 -1.20 11.13 -10.29
N PRO A 34 -2.07 11.82 -11.07
CA PRO A 34 -2.23 13.27 -10.99
C PRO A 34 -2.74 13.78 -9.63
N GLN A 35 -3.38 12.92 -8.83
CA GLN A 35 -3.83 13.23 -7.47
C GLN A 35 -2.75 13.10 -6.40
N ALA A 36 -1.57 12.56 -6.73
CA ALA A 36 -0.51 12.36 -5.76
C ALA A 36 0.29 13.66 -5.54
N GLU A 37 0.53 13.98 -4.28
CA GLU A 37 1.37 15.08 -3.86
C GLU A 37 2.85 14.76 -4.11
N GLU A 38 3.55 15.69 -4.72
CA GLU A 38 5.00 15.63 -4.95
C GLU A 38 5.75 16.25 -3.78
N VAL A 39 6.65 15.49 -3.15
CA VAL A 39 7.39 15.95 -1.97
C VAL A 39 8.84 15.46 -1.99
N ILE A 40 9.72 16.12 -1.24
CA ILE A 40 11.04 15.57 -0.88
C ILE A 40 10.90 14.75 0.41
N SER A 41 11.36 13.50 0.39
CA SER A 41 11.35 12.60 1.54
C SER A 41 12.59 11.73 1.50
N TYR A 42 13.29 11.59 2.63
CA TYR A 42 14.60 10.92 2.68
C TYR A 42 15.60 11.50 1.67
N GLY A 43 15.59 12.83 1.48
CA GLY A 43 16.51 13.52 0.57
C GLY A 43 16.28 13.23 -0.92
N MET A 44 15.14 12.68 -1.31
CA MET A 44 14.82 12.38 -2.69
C MET A 44 13.33 12.61 -3.03
N PRO A 45 12.99 12.78 -4.32
CA PRO A 45 11.62 12.90 -4.77
C PRO A 45 10.73 11.69 -4.42
N ALA A 46 9.53 11.99 -3.95
CA ALA A 46 8.50 11.02 -3.61
C ALA A 46 7.12 11.50 -4.05
N TYR A 47 6.23 10.56 -4.34
CA TYR A 47 4.81 10.83 -4.54
C TYR A 47 3.96 10.17 -3.46
N SER A 48 3.00 10.91 -2.93
CA SER A 48 2.21 10.53 -1.77
C SER A 48 0.73 10.83 -1.99
N LEU A 49 -0.15 9.98 -1.47
CA LEU A 49 -1.57 10.27 -1.32
C LEU A 49 -1.93 10.04 0.14
N GLY A 50 -1.39 10.84 1.06
CA GLY A 50 -1.38 10.54 2.51
C GLY A 50 -0.49 9.35 2.93
N THR A 51 -0.33 8.35 2.05
CA THR A 51 0.64 7.26 2.14
C THR A 51 1.57 7.28 0.92
N LYS A 52 2.83 6.91 1.12
CA LYS A 52 3.87 6.95 0.09
C LYS A 52 3.61 5.93 -1.03
N LEU A 53 3.47 6.42 -2.27
CA LEU A 53 3.23 5.61 -3.46
C LEU A 53 4.53 5.02 -3.98
N VAL A 54 5.44 5.92 -4.36
CA VAL A 54 6.73 5.64 -5.02
C VAL A 54 7.75 6.73 -4.66
N TYR A 55 9.03 6.40 -4.78
CA TYR A 55 10.14 7.36 -4.78
C TYR A 55 10.95 7.18 -6.06
N PHE A 56 11.73 8.19 -6.42
CA PHE A 56 12.75 8.07 -7.45
C PHE A 56 13.96 8.94 -7.12
N GLY A 57 15.14 8.58 -7.63
CA GLY A 57 16.36 9.34 -7.36
C GLY A 57 17.46 9.09 -8.38
N GLY A 58 18.34 10.07 -8.54
CA GLY A 58 19.48 10.00 -9.44
C GLY A 58 20.70 9.37 -8.77
N HIS A 59 21.38 8.49 -9.49
CA HIS A 59 22.68 7.92 -9.10
C HIS A 59 23.69 8.10 -10.23
N GLN A 60 24.97 7.84 -9.96
CA GLN A 60 26.05 8.02 -10.94
C GLN A 60 25.84 7.21 -12.24
N GLN A 61 25.22 6.03 -12.14
CA GLN A 61 25.10 5.08 -13.26
C GLN A 61 23.64 4.68 -13.58
N HIS A 62 22.68 5.12 -12.79
CA HIS A 62 21.27 4.73 -12.97
C HIS A 62 20.29 5.74 -12.35
N ILE A 63 19.02 5.65 -12.75
CA ILE A 63 17.89 6.18 -11.99
C ILE A 63 17.39 5.06 -11.07
N GLY A 64 17.34 5.34 -9.77
CA GLY A 64 16.67 4.47 -8.80
C GLY A 64 15.18 4.75 -8.80
N PHE A 65 14.36 3.69 -8.87
CA PHE A 65 12.92 3.76 -8.71
C PHE A 65 12.46 2.82 -7.60
N TYR A 66 11.63 3.32 -6.68
CA TYR A 66 11.34 2.66 -5.42
C TYR A 66 9.82 2.53 -5.22
N PRO A 67 9.19 1.53 -5.86
CA PRO A 67 7.73 1.37 -5.81
C PRO A 67 7.26 0.53 -4.62
N THR A 68 8.06 0.43 -3.54
CA THR A 68 7.83 -0.46 -2.39
C THR A 68 7.86 -1.95 -2.75
N ALA A 69 7.77 -2.83 -1.74
CA ALA A 69 7.74 -4.28 -1.95
C ALA A 69 6.58 -4.77 -2.79
N SER A 70 5.40 -4.15 -2.64
CA SER A 70 4.24 -4.50 -3.44
C SER A 70 4.41 -4.14 -4.92
N GLY A 71 5.16 -3.08 -5.22
CA GLY A 71 5.47 -2.63 -6.58
C GLY A 71 6.45 -3.54 -7.29
N ILE A 72 7.49 -3.98 -6.59
CA ILE A 72 8.44 -4.93 -7.16
C ILE A 72 7.77 -6.28 -7.40
N ARG A 73 7.12 -6.85 -6.36
CA ARG A 73 6.57 -8.21 -6.40
C ARG A 73 5.62 -8.47 -7.57
N GLU A 74 4.79 -7.49 -7.90
CA GLU A 74 3.79 -7.65 -8.97
C GLU A 74 4.37 -7.58 -10.38
N PHE A 75 5.56 -7.00 -10.53
CA PHE A 75 6.20 -6.77 -11.82
C PHE A 75 7.56 -7.48 -11.94
N GLU A 76 7.88 -8.45 -11.07
CA GLU A 76 9.19 -9.12 -11.01
C GLU A 76 9.63 -9.68 -12.36
N GLN A 77 8.72 -10.34 -13.09
CA GLN A 77 9.03 -10.91 -14.41
C GLN A 77 9.45 -9.83 -15.42
N GLU A 78 8.74 -8.71 -15.45
CA GLU A 78 9.06 -7.60 -16.36
C GLU A 78 10.35 -6.86 -15.93
N LEU A 79 10.58 -6.80 -14.62
CA LEU A 79 11.77 -6.18 -14.00
C LEU A 79 13.03 -7.05 -14.07
N SER A 80 12.91 -8.33 -14.39
CA SER A 80 14.02 -9.31 -14.45
C SER A 80 15.19 -8.89 -15.34
N ARG A 81 14.94 -8.04 -16.34
CA ARG A 81 15.96 -7.46 -17.22
C ARG A 81 16.78 -6.32 -16.58
N TYR A 82 16.42 -5.89 -15.38
CA TYR A 82 17.05 -4.81 -14.63
C TYR A 82 17.58 -5.33 -13.29
N LYS A 83 18.52 -4.60 -12.70
CA LYS A 83 18.94 -4.87 -11.32
C LYS A 83 17.84 -4.38 -10.37
N PHE A 84 17.25 -5.28 -9.60
CA PHE A 84 16.21 -4.93 -8.61
C PHE A 84 16.42 -5.68 -7.29
N SER A 85 15.78 -5.17 -6.24
CA SER A 85 15.72 -5.74 -4.89
C SER A 85 14.28 -5.70 -4.40
N LYS A 86 14.03 -6.15 -3.17
CA LYS A 86 12.68 -6.20 -2.58
C LYS A 86 11.90 -4.89 -2.71
N GLY A 87 12.54 -3.71 -2.75
CA GLY A 87 11.82 -2.43 -2.78
C GLY A 87 12.30 -1.43 -3.85
N ALA A 88 13.22 -1.83 -4.73
CA ALA A 88 13.88 -0.91 -5.65
C ALA A 88 14.23 -1.58 -6.98
N VAL A 89 14.24 -0.80 -8.06
CA VAL A 89 14.80 -1.18 -9.36
C VAL A 89 15.72 -0.06 -9.86
N GLN A 90 16.80 -0.44 -10.55
CA GLN A 90 17.78 0.47 -11.13
C GLN A 90 17.62 0.50 -12.65
N PHE A 91 17.35 1.68 -13.21
CA PHE A 91 17.28 1.91 -14.65
C PHE A 91 18.59 2.55 -15.13
N PRO A 92 19.42 1.86 -15.94
CA PRO A 92 20.69 2.39 -16.43
C PRO A 92 20.53 3.71 -17.19
N LEU A 93 21.49 4.64 -17.05
CA LEU A 93 21.44 5.96 -17.72
C LEU A 93 21.68 5.90 -19.23
N ASP A 94 22.29 4.81 -19.71
CA ASP A 94 22.62 4.56 -21.12
C ASP A 94 21.47 3.93 -21.92
N LYS A 95 20.34 3.64 -21.26
CA LYS A 95 19.16 3.01 -21.86
C LYS A 95 17.91 3.88 -21.70
N PRO A 96 16.95 3.80 -22.63
CA PRO A 96 15.67 4.49 -22.45
C PRO A 96 14.93 3.95 -21.23
N LEU A 97 14.28 4.85 -20.48
CA LEU A 97 13.40 4.44 -19.38
C LEU A 97 12.21 3.63 -19.90
N PRO A 98 11.82 2.53 -19.23
CA PRO A 98 10.65 1.75 -19.61
C PRO A 98 9.35 2.45 -19.16
N LEU A 99 9.00 3.56 -19.80
CA LEU A 99 7.92 4.47 -19.36
C LEU A 99 6.55 3.78 -19.20
N ALA A 100 6.25 2.81 -20.07
CA ALA A 100 5.02 2.02 -19.98
C ALA A 100 4.98 1.15 -18.70
N LEU A 101 6.10 0.49 -18.36
CA LEU A 101 6.23 -0.29 -17.15
C LEU A 101 6.14 0.60 -15.90
N ILE A 102 6.84 1.74 -15.90
CA ILE A 102 6.79 2.72 -14.81
C ILE A 102 5.34 3.17 -14.58
N THR A 103 4.62 3.52 -15.65
CA THR A 103 3.21 3.93 -15.58
C THR A 103 2.32 2.85 -14.97
N ARG A 104 2.48 1.59 -15.39
CA ARG A 104 1.72 0.46 -14.84
C ARG A 104 2.00 0.25 -13.35
N ILE A 105 3.27 0.33 -12.94
CA ILE A 105 3.68 0.20 -11.53
C ILE A 105 3.06 1.33 -10.69
N VAL A 106 3.12 2.58 -11.16
CA VAL A 106 2.56 3.74 -10.44
C VAL A 106 1.05 3.63 -10.31
N LYS A 107 0.33 3.29 -11.39
CA LYS A 107 -1.14 3.10 -11.36
C LYS A 107 -1.55 1.99 -10.41
N MET A 108 -0.82 0.88 -10.40
CA MET A 108 -1.05 -0.21 -9.47
C MET A 108 -0.84 0.25 -8.01
N ARG A 109 0.27 0.96 -7.73
CA ARG A 109 0.55 1.48 -6.38
C ARG A 109 -0.52 2.45 -5.90
N LEU A 110 -0.97 3.34 -6.78
CA LEU A 110 -2.07 4.25 -6.53
C LEU A 110 -3.34 3.46 -6.16
N LYS A 111 -3.74 2.48 -6.98
CA LYS A 111 -4.90 1.62 -6.71
C LYS A 111 -4.80 0.96 -5.33
N LYS A 112 -3.68 0.32 -5.01
CA LYS A 112 -3.48 -0.35 -3.71
C LYS A 112 -3.58 0.62 -2.53
N VAL A 113 -3.00 1.82 -2.65
CA VAL A 113 -3.07 2.81 -1.57
C VAL A 113 -4.48 3.36 -1.40
N THR A 114 -5.19 3.65 -2.50
CA THR A 114 -6.61 4.06 -2.43
C THR A 114 -7.49 2.98 -1.81
N GLU A 115 -7.30 1.70 -2.16
CA GLU A 115 -8.01 0.57 -1.56
C GLU A 115 -7.69 0.43 -0.06
N GLN A 116 -6.41 0.60 0.33
CA GLN A 116 -5.99 0.59 1.73
C GLN A 116 -6.59 1.73 2.56
N GLN A 117 -6.82 2.89 1.94
CA GLN A 117 -7.46 4.04 2.59
C GLN A 117 -9.00 3.93 2.63
N ALA A 118 -9.59 3.23 1.65
CA ALA A 118 -11.03 2.94 1.62
C ALA A 118 -11.42 1.78 2.55
N LEU A 119 -10.46 0.90 2.91
CA LEU A 119 -10.63 -0.06 3.98
C LEU A 119 -10.79 0.69 5.32
N PRO A 120 -11.72 0.27 6.20
CA PRO A 120 -11.79 0.82 7.55
C PRO A 120 -10.41 0.72 8.18
N THR A 121 -9.81 1.87 8.47
CA THR A 121 -8.46 1.97 9.03
C THR A 121 -8.38 1.10 10.29
N ALA A 122 -7.21 0.52 10.57
CA ALA A 122 -6.91 -0.11 11.87
C ALA A 122 -7.05 0.85 13.09
N ALA A 123 -7.48 2.10 12.86
CA ALA A 123 -7.79 3.12 13.85
C ALA A 123 -9.30 3.25 14.15
N ALA A 124 -10.19 2.61 13.38
CA ALA A 124 -11.55 2.41 13.86
C ALA A 124 -11.48 1.36 14.97
N PRO A 125 -12.06 1.61 16.17
CA PRO A 125 -12.12 0.60 17.21
C PRO A 125 -12.75 -0.65 16.58
N SER A 126 -12.08 -1.80 16.75
CA SER A 126 -12.59 -3.09 16.28
C SER A 126 -14.07 -3.17 16.66
N PRO A 127 -14.99 -3.55 15.76
CA PRO A 127 -16.38 -3.76 16.15
C PRO A 127 -16.52 -4.84 17.23
N PHE A 128 -15.45 -5.60 17.45
CA PHE A 128 -15.30 -6.65 18.46
C PHE A 128 -14.52 -6.19 19.70
N ALA A 129 -14.22 -4.90 19.87
CA ALA A 129 -13.44 -4.39 21.00
C ALA A 129 -14.10 -4.65 22.37
N THR A 130 -15.41 -4.88 22.39
CA THR A 130 -16.19 -5.25 23.59
C THR A 130 -16.20 -6.75 23.86
N LEU A 131 -15.69 -7.59 22.97
CA LEU A 131 -15.57 -9.04 23.19
C LEU A 131 -14.36 -9.36 24.07
N ALA A 132 -14.41 -10.51 24.74
CA ALA A 132 -13.23 -11.04 25.43
C ALA A 132 -12.08 -11.26 24.43
N ALA A 133 -10.85 -10.98 24.86
CA ALA A 133 -9.66 -11.05 24.00
C ALA A 133 -9.50 -12.38 23.24
N PRO A 134 -9.80 -13.56 23.80
CA PRO A 134 -9.77 -14.83 23.06
C PRO A 134 -10.73 -14.84 21.86
N ALA A 135 -11.98 -14.42 22.05
CA ALA A 135 -12.99 -14.39 20.99
C ALA A 135 -12.64 -13.35 19.92
N GLN A 136 -12.17 -12.16 20.32
CA GLN A 136 -11.71 -11.15 19.37
C GLN A 136 -10.55 -11.67 18.50
N ARG A 137 -9.56 -12.33 19.12
CA ARG A 137 -8.40 -12.89 18.40
C ARG A 137 -8.80 -13.99 17.43
N ALA A 138 -9.71 -14.88 17.83
CA ALA A 138 -10.22 -15.94 16.99
C ALA A 138 -10.92 -15.39 15.73
N LEU A 139 -11.79 -14.38 15.86
CA LEU A 139 -12.42 -13.75 14.69
C LEU A 139 -11.38 -13.17 13.72
N LEU A 140 -10.37 -12.46 14.25
CA LEU A 140 -9.32 -11.85 13.43
C LEU A 140 -8.43 -12.89 12.72
N SER A 141 -8.10 -14.01 13.38
CA SER A 141 -7.32 -15.10 12.77
C SER A 141 -8.07 -15.79 11.63
N HIS A 142 -9.40 -15.83 11.72
CA HIS A 142 -10.29 -16.31 10.65
C HIS A 142 -10.65 -15.23 9.62
N HIS A 143 -9.91 -14.10 9.60
CA HIS A 143 -10.12 -12.98 8.68
C HIS A 143 -11.48 -12.28 8.79
N ILE A 144 -12.19 -12.45 9.92
CA ILE A 144 -13.43 -11.76 10.23
C ILE A 144 -13.07 -10.44 10.92
N LYS A 145 -13.17 -9.33 10.18
CA LYS A 145 -12.80 -7.98 10.63
C LYS A 145 -14.00 -7.04 10.78
N THR A 146 -15.19 -7.46 10.34
CA THR A 146 -16.40 -6.62 10.30
C THR A 146 -17.63 -7.40 10.73
N LEU A 147 -18.66 -6.70 11.23
CA LEU A 147 -19.95 -7.31 11.57
C LEU A 147 -20.63 -7.98 10.36
N LYS A 148 -20.48 -7.38 9.16
CA LYS A 148 -20.98 -7.98 7.90
C LYS A 148 -20.28 -9.29 7.54
N GLN A 149 -19.01 -9.46 7.90
CA GLN A 149 -18.30 -10.74 7.71
C GLN A 149 -18.75 -11.75 8.77
N LEU A 150 -18.90 -11.33 10.03
CA LEU A 150 -19.38 -12.19 11.10
C LEU A 150 -20.79 -12.73 10.80
N ALA A 151 -21.70 -11.89 10.28
CA ALA A 151 -23.06 -12.26 9.88
C ALA A 151 -23.12 -13.34 8.79
N LYS A 152 -22.03 -13.59 8.06
CA LYS A 152 -21.96 -14.66 7.04
C LYS A 152 -21.77 -16.04 7.64
N HIS A 153 -21.46 -16.12 8.94
CA HIS A 153 -21.24 -17.36 9.66
C HIS A 153 -22.45 -17.72 10.51
N SER A 154 -22.65 -19.01 10.76
CA SER A 154 -23.61 -19.48 11.77
C SER A 154 -22.99 -19.51 13.17
N GLU A 155 -23.82 -19.57 14.21
CA GLU A 155 -23.31 -19.70 15.59
C GLU A 155 -22.46 -20.98 15.76
N ALA A 156 -22.83 -22.06 15.07
CA ALA A 156 -22.10 -23.32 15.09
C ALA A 156 -20.71 -23.22 14.43
N GLU A 157 -20.61 -22.51 13.30
CA GLU A 157 -19.32 -22.25 12.64
C GLU A 157 -18.38 -21.42 13.53
N ILE A 158 -18.93 -20.40 14.19
CA ILE A 158 -18.17 -19.54 15.09
C ILE A 158 -17.71 -20.29 16.35
N LEU A 159 -18.55 -21.17 16.90
CA LEU A 159 -18.18 -22.02 18.05
C LEU A 159 -17.08 -23.03 17.74
N ALA A 160 -16.89 -23.39 16.47
CA ALA A 160 -15.81 -24.26 16.05
C ALA A 160 -14.43 -23.55 16.07
N PHE A 161 -14.38 -22.22 16.22
CA PHE A 161 -13.11 -21.50 16.25
C PHE A 161 -12.42 -21.65 17.60
N HIS A 162 -11.14 -22.04 17.54
CA HIS A 162 -10.31 -22.13 18.74
C HIS A 162 -10.20 -20.77 19.44
N GLY A 163 -10.66 -20.71 20.69
CA GLY A 163 -10.69 -19.49 21.50
C GLY A 163 -12.06 -18.79 21.56
N VAL A 164 -13.08 -19.30 20.87
CA VAL A 164 -14.48 -18.85 21.04
C VAL A 164 -15.21 -19.82 21.95
N GLY A 165 -15.61 -19.34 23.14
CA GLY A 165 -16.46 -20.10 24.05
C GLY A 165 -17.96 -19.80 23.84
N PRO A 166 -18.87 -20.69 24.27
CA PRO A 166 -20.31 -20.47 24.19
C PRO A 166 -20.77 -19.17 24.86
N GLY A 167 -20.07 -18.72 25.91
CA GLY A 167 -20.34 -17.44 26.56
C GLY A 167 -20.08 -16.19 25.70
N SER A 168 -19.37 -16.29 24.57
CA SER A 168 -19.12 -15.15 23.67
C SER A 168 -20.24 -14.94 22.64
N ILE A 169 -21.07 -15.96 22.38
CA ILE A 169 -22.13 -15.91 21.37
C ILE A 169 -23.21 -14.86 21.68
N PRO A 170 -23.71 -14.71 22.94
CA PRO A 170 -24.68 -13.66 23.25
C PRO A 170 -24.15 -12.25 22.97
N SER A 171 -22.87 -11.98 23.29
CA SER A 171 -22.23 -10.70 23.02
C SER A 171 -22.11 -10.42 21.52
N MET A 172 -21.75 -11.44 20.73
CA MET A 172 -21.70 -11.33 19.27
C MET A 172 -23.09 -11.11 18.67
N ARG A 173 -24.11 -11.80 19.18
CA ARG A 173 -25.51 -11.61 18.76
C ARG A 173 -25.98 -10.17 19.03
N LYS A 174 -25.66 -9.63 20.20
CA LYS A 174 -25.95 -8.23 20.53
C LYS A 174 -25.24 -7.26 19.57
N LEU A 175 -23.94 -7.47 19.32
CA LEU A 175 -23.18 -6.64 18.38
C LEU A 175 -23.76 -6.66 16.96
N LEU A 176 -24.21 -7.83 16.49
CA LEU A 176 -24.89 -7.94 15.20
C LEU A 176 -26.24 -7.22 15.21
N ALA A 177 -27.06 -7.43 16.25
CA ALA A 177 -28.37 -6.82 16.40
C ALA A 177 -28.31 -5.28 16.47
N ASP A 178 -27.35 -4.72 17.21
CA ASP A 178 -27.10 -3.27 17.30
C ASP A 178 -26.76 -2.65 15.92
N ALA A 179 -26.27 -3.47 14.98
CA ALA A 179 -25.99 -3.10 13.59
C ALA A 179 -27.06 -3.57 12.58
N GLY A 180 -28.21 -4.09 13.05
CA GLY A 180 -29.28 -4.60 12.19
C GLY A 180 -28.93 -5.89 11.43
N LEU A 181 -27.98 -6.67 11.94
CA LEU A 181 -27.50 -7.92 11.37
C LEU A 181 -27.86 -9.11 12.27
N HIS A 182 -27.77 -10.30 11.73
CA HIS A 182 -27.91 -11.56 12.45
C HIS A 182 -26.88 -12.58 11.94
N PHE A 183 -26.61 -13.62 12.72
CA PHE A 183 -25.85 -14.76 12.21
C PHE A 183 -26.60 -15.41 11.06
N LYS A 184 -25.86 -16.05 10.15
CA LYS A 184 -26.44 -16.91 9.13
C LYS A 184 -27.24 -18.02 9.82
N ALA A 185 -28.45 -18.26 9.32
CA ALA A 185 -29.32 -19.34 9.77
C ALA A 185 -28.63 -20.71 9.65
#